data_AF-A0A4V1RWM9-F1
#
_entry.id   AF-A0A4V1RWM9-F1
#
_cell.length_a   1.000
_cell.length_b   1.000
_cell.length_c   1.000
_cell.angle_alpha   90.00
_cell.angle_beta   90.00
_cell.angle_gamma   90.00
#
_symmetry.space_group_name_H-M   'P 1'
#
loop_
_entity.id
_entity.type
_entity.pdbx_description
1 polymer ?
#
loop_
_entity_poly.entity_id
_entity_poly.type
_entity_poly.pdbx_seq_one_letter_code
_entity_poly.pdbx_strand_id
1 'polypeptide(L)'
;MTTTTVLTDQQTKIGKLLLNAWSAEYALRITPVINDEQYLQDALQWTFPQAYHGAVFSARALLLAREFDIKTESLIAVMIDEMAEAGLYESCDSRNAFAQLLPYRICTALPMPEGTTIRDFHAETLKKLEQVAIAHESAIVQLIGIETFSVIVERVPEYLRAAFLAERFNLLQSC
;
A
#
# COMPACT_ATOMS: atom_id res chain seq x y z
N MET A 1 15.78 -18.29 22.31
CA MET A 1 15.81 -16.99 23.03
C MET A 1 15.30 -15.96 22.06
N THR A 2 14.05 -15.50 22.18
CA THR A 2 13.48 -14.46 21.33
C THR A 2 13.99 -13.11 21.81
N THR A 3 15.03 -12.60 21.16
CA THR A 3 15.48 -11.22 21.35
C THR A 3 14.32 -10.32 20.94
N THR A 4 13.68 -9.64 21.89
CA THR A 4 12.65 -8.64 21.56
C THR A 4 13.37 -7.46 20.91
N THR A 5 13.42 -7.45 19.58
CA THR A 5 14.03 -6.35 18.83
C THR A 5 13.21 -5.08 19.09
N VAL A 6 13.84 -4.11 19.74
CA VAL A 6 13.24 -2.79 19.97
C VAL A 6 13.39 -1.98 18.70
N LEU A 7 12.27 -1.58 18.10
CA LEU A 7 12.25 -0.71 16.93
C LEU A 7 12.82 0.68 17.27
N THR A 8 13.57 1.26 16.35
CA THR A 8 13.98 2.68 16.41
C THR A 8 12.77 3.61 16.27
N ASP A 9 12.94 4.91 16.54
CA ASP A 9 11.88 5.91 16.31
C ASP A 9 11.46 5.95 14.83
N GLN A 10 12.44 5.89 13.92
CA GLN A 10 12.20 5.82 12.48
C GLN A 10 11.41 4.56 12.10
N GLN A 11 11.83 3.38 12.56
CA GLN A 11 11.12 2.12 12.29
C GLN A 11 9.70 2.11 12.88
N THR A 12 9.51 2.73 14.04
CA THR A 12 8.18 2.91 14.65
C THR A 12 7.29 3.80 13.78
N LYS A 13 7.83 4.88 13.20
CA LYS A 13 7.10 5.74 12.26
C LYS A 13 6.79 5.04 10.94
N ILE A 14 7.72 4.25 10.41
CA ILE A 14 7.50 3.38 9.24
C ILE A 14 6.31 2.45 9.51
N GLY A 15 6.30 1.76 10.65
CA GLY A 15 5.20 0.87 11.04
C GLY A 15 3.85 1.58 11.16
N LYS A 16 3.82 2.83 11.64
CA LYS A 16 2.58 3.63 11.67
C LYS A 16 2.07 3.99 10.27
N LEU A 17 2.98 4.31 9.34
CA LEU A 17 2.62 4.59 7.95
C LEU A 17 2.10 3.33 7.25
N LEU A 18 2.78 2.19 7.44
CA LEU A 18 2.33 0.90 6.91
C LEU A 18 0.98 0.47 7.49
N LEU A 19 0.74 0.67 8.79
CA LEU A 19 -0.57 0.41 9.40
C LEU A 19 -1.69 1.18 8.71
N ASN A 20 -1.47 2.46 8.39
CA ASN A 20 -2.45 3.26 7.66
C ASN A 20 -2.65 2.74 6.22
N ALA A 21 -1.56 2.37 5.54
CA ALA A 21 -1.62 1.81 4.19
C ALA A 21 -2.43 0.50 4.17
N TRP A 22 -2.11 -0.44 5.07
CA TRP A 22 -2.77 -1.73 5.18
C TRP A 22 -4.22 -1.62 5.62
N SER A 23 -4.56 -0.64 6.46
CA SER A 23 -5.95 -0.39 6.86
C SER A 23 -6.79 0.09 5.66
N ALA A 24 -6.24 0.96 4.82
CA ALA A 24 -6.90 1.41 3.60
C ALA A 24 -7.08 0.26 2.59
N GLU A 25 -6.06 -0.58 2.42
CA GLU A 25 -6.14 -1.76 1.56
C GLU A 25 -7.16 -2.78 2.07
N TYR A 26 -7.20 -3.03 3.38
CA TYR A 26 -8.16 -3.94 4.00
C TYR A 26 -9.61 -3.53 3.71
N ALA A 27 -9.92 -2.23 3.78
CA ALA A 27 -11.24 -1.72 3.41
C ALA A 27 -11.60 -2.04 1.94
N LEU A 28 -10.64 -1.94 1.03
CA LEU A 28 -10.81 -2.31 -0.37
C LEU A 28 -10.94 -3.82 -0.59
N ARG A 29 -10.31 -4.66 0.23
CA ARG A 29 -10.45 -6.12 0.15
C ARG A 29 -11.85 -6.59 0.53
N ILE A 30 -12.50 -5.93 1.48
CA ILE A 30 -13.86 -6.29 1.92
C ILE A 30 -14.92 -5.85 0.91
N THR A 31 -14.72 -4.71 0.27
CA THR A 31 -15.75 -4.09 -0.58
C THR A 31 -16.25 -5.01 -1.72
N PRO A 32 -15.41 -5.63 -2.56
CA PRO A 32 -15.86 -6.46 -3.68
C PRO A 32 -16.39 -7.84 -3.27
N VAL A 33 -16.24 -8.27 -2.01
CA VAL A 33 -16.82 -9.54 -1.54
C VAL A 33 -18.25 -9.37 -1.01
N ILE A 34 -18.70 -8.13 -0.82
CA ILE A 34 -20.07 -7.84 -0.40
C ILE A 34 -21.02 -8.14 -1.57
N ASN A 35 -22.04 -8.94 -1.28
CA ASN A 35 -23.06 -9.35 -2.25
C ASN A 35 -24.29 -8.43 -2.20
N ASP A 36 -24.05 -7.12 -2.26
CA ASP A 36 -25.06 -6.07 -2.26
C ASP A 36 -24.65 -5.01 -3.29
N GLU A 37 -25.41 -4.91 -4.38
CA GLU A 37 -25.12 -4.02 -5.50
C GLU A 37 -25.30 -2.54 -5.14
N GLN A 38 -26.26 -2.23 -4.26
CA GLN A 38 -26.46 -0.87 -3.76
C GLN A 38 -25.27 -0.45 -2.91
N TYR A 39 -24.81 -1.33 -2.02
CA TYR A 39 -23.59 -1.08 -1.24
C TYR A 39 -22.39 -0.86 -2.15
N LEU A 40 -22.21 -1.69 -3.19
CA LEU A 40 -21.09 -1.55 -4.12
C LEU A 40 -21.14 -0.21 -4.87
N GLN A 41 -22.33 0.25 -5.25
CA GLN A 41 -22.54 1.57 -5.86
C GLN A 41 -22.19 2.70 -4.89
N ASP A 42 -22.65 2.63 -3.64
CA ASP A 42 -22.38 3.64 -2.61
C ASP A 42 -20.90 3.68 -2.21
N ALA A 43 -20.20 2.55 -2.29
CA ALA A 43 -18.79 2.42 -1.97
C ALA A 43 -17.87 3.07 -3.01
N LEU A 44 -18.32 3.30 -4.26
CA LEU A 44 -17.51 3.87 -5.34
C LEU A 44 -16.83 5.19 -4.97
N GLN A 45 -17.53 6.04 -4.21
CA GLN A 45 -17.00 7.33 -3.74
C GLN A 45 -15.82 7.18 -2.77
N TRP A 46 -15.68 6.02 -2.13
CA TRP A 46 -14.63 5.72 -1.16
C TRP A 46 -13.53 4.83 -1.73
N THR A 47 -13.81 4.02 -2.75
CA THR A 47 -12.84 3.11 -3.37
C THR A 47 -11.57 3.84 -3.78
N PHE A 48 -11.75 4.94 -4.49
CA PHE A 48 -10.62 5.68 -4.98
C PHE A 48 -9.82 6.37 -3.87
N PRO A 49 -10.43 7.16 -2.95
CA PRO A 49 -9.72 7.72 -1.80
C PRO A 49 -8.97 6.68 -0.97
N GLN A 50 -9.56 5.51 -0.72
CA GLN A 50 -8.89 4.44 0.01
C GLN A 50 -7.66 3.92 -0.74
N ALA A 51 -7.78 3.70 -2.06
CA ALA A 51 -6.66 3.25 -2.90
C ALA A 51 -5.53 4.28 -2.91
N TYR A 52 -5.88 5.54 -3.07
CA TYR A 52 -4.95 6.66 -3.08
C TYR A 52 -4.16 6.76 -1.78
N HIS A 53 -4.85 6.81 -0.65
CA HIS A 53 -4.19 6.93 0.65
C HIS A 53 -3.37 5.68 0.99
N GLY A 54 -3.83 4.49 0.61
CA GLY A 54 -3.05 3.26 0.71
C GLY A 54 -1.68 3.37 0.00
N ALA A 55 -1.70 3.86 -1.25
CA ALA A 55 -0.50 4.06 -2.05
C ALA A 55 0.41 5.17 -1.49
N VAL A 56 -0.16 6.31 -1.05
CA VAL A 56 0.62 7.42 -0.48
C VAL A 56 1.27 7.02 0.84
N PHE A 57 0.56 6.33 1.73
CA PHE A 57 1.14 5.92 3.01
C PHE A 57 2.25 4.88 2.83
N SER A 58 2.11 3.92 1.92
CA SER A 58 3.19 2.96 1.60
C SER A 58 4.39 3.66 0.95
N ALA A 59 4.17 4.61 0.02
CA ALA A 59 5.24 5.42 -0.56
C ALA A 59 6.00 6.23 0.51
N ARG A 60 5.27 6.87 1.44
CA ARG A 60 5.87 7.61 2.56
C ARG A 60 6.67 6.69 3.50
N ALA A 61 6.20 5.47 3.73
CA ALA A 61 6.93 4.49 4.52
C ALA A 61 8.27 4.15 3.86
N LEU A 62 8.28 3.96 2.53
CA LEU A 62 9.51 3.71 1.76
C LEU A 62 10.46 4.90 1.79
N LEU A 63 9.96 6.12 1.52
CA LEU A 63 10.79 7.32 1.57
C LEU A 63 11.39 7.53 2.96
N LEU A 64 10.61 7.28 4.02
CA LEU A 64 11.11 7.36 5.39
C LEU A 64 12.15 6.26 5.68
N ALA A 65 12.02 5.06 5.14
CA ALA A 65 13.04 4.00 5.23
C ALA A 65 14.35 4.41 4.53
N ARG A 66 14.28 5.29 3.53
CA ARG A 66 15.41 5.94 2.87
C ARG A 66 15.85 7.25 3.52
N GLU A 67 15.39 7.52 4.75
CA GLU A 67 15.71 8.72 5.54
C GLU A 67 15.11 10.03 5.01
N PHE A 68 14.12 9.96 4.11
CA PHE A 68 13.36 11.12 3.63
C PHE A 68 11.99 11.23 4.34
N ASP A 69 11.88 12.08 5.38
CA ASP A 69 10.60 12.38 6.05
C ASP A 69 9.80 13.45 5.31
N ILE A 70 9.04 13.02 4.29
CA ILE A 70 8.26 13.91 3.44
C ILE A 70 6.77 13.74 3.70
N LYS A 71 6.09 14.87 3.82
CA LYS A 71 4.64 14.97 4.08
C LYS A 71 3.87 15.53 2.89
N THR A 72 4.55 16.23 1.98
CA THR A 72 3.94 16.86 0.82
C THR A 72 3.69 15.83 -0.27
N GLU A 73 2.42 15.58 -0.58
CA GLU A 73 2.02 14.51 -1.50
C GLU A 73 2.56 14.69 -2.92
N SER A 74 2.68 15.92 -3.43
CA SER A 74 3.24 16.18 -4.76
C SER A 74 4.73 15.85 -4.82
N LEU A 75 5.47 16.13 -3.75
CA LEU A 75 6.89 15.79 -3.67
C LEU A 75 7.10 14.28 -3.51
N ILE A 76 6.23 13.61 -2.75
CA ILE A 76 6.22 12.13 -2.66
C ILE A 76 6.10 11.53 -4.06
N ALA A 77 5.23 12.07 -4.91
CA ALA A 77 5.08 11.62 -6.28
C ALA A 77 6.35 11.75 -7.11
N VAL A 78 6.92 12.96 -7.14
CA VAL A 78 8.16 13.23 -7.88
C VAL A 78 9.27 12.26 -7.46
N MET A 79 9.43 12.02 -6.16
CA MET A 79 10.50 11.12 -5.69
C MET A 79 10.25 9.65 -6.01
N ILE A 80 9.00 9.17 -5.94
CA ILE A 80 8.68 7.81 -6.36
C ILE A 80 8.91 7.65 -7.86
N ASP A 81 8.56 8.65 -8.67
CA ASP A 81 8.81 8.66 -10.12
C ASP A 81 10.31 8.62 -10.43
N GLU A 82 11.10 9.50 -9.82
CA GLU A 82 12.56 9.53 -9.96
C GLU A 82 13.21 8.21 -9.54
N MET A 83 12.73 7.59 -8.46
CA MET A 83 13.22 6.29 -8.01
C MET A 83 12.88 5.17 -9.00
N ALA A 84 11.69 5.18 -9.59
CA ALA A 84 11.29 4.22 -10.60
C ALA A 84 12.14 4.37 -11.87
N GLU A 85 12.36 5.59 -12.33
CA GLU A 85 13.21 5.89 -13.50
C GLU A 85 14.67 5.51 -13.27
N ALA A 86 15.19 5.72 -12.05
CA ALA A 86 16.55 5.35 -11.68
C ALA A 86 16.75 3.85 -11.43
N GLY A 87 15.70 3.02 -11.53
CA GLY A 87 15.76 1.59 -11.23
C GLY A 87 15.95 1.28 -9.75
N LEU A 88 15.81 2.28 -8.87
CA LEU A 88 15.92 2.14 -7.41
C LEU A 88 14.63 1.61 -6.78
N TYR A 89 13.60 1.40 -7.59
CA TYR A 89 12.38 0.69 -7.22
C TYR A 89 12.54 -0.79 -7.53
N GLU A 90 13.50 -1.43 -6.84
CA GLU A 90 13.77 -2.87 -6.95
C GLU A 90 12.63 -3.63 -6.29
N SER A 91 11.55 -3.81 -7.04
CA SER A 91 10.47 -4.68 -6.65
C SER A 91 10.33 -5.85 -7.59
N CYS A 92 9.53 -6.81 -7.15
CA CYS A 92 9.14 -7.97 -7.93
C CYS A 92 8.21 -7.56 -9.15
N ASP A 93 7.91 -6.25 -9.39
CA ASP A 93 7.23 -5.66 -10.58
C ASP A 93 7.71 -4.21 -10.95
N SER A 94 8.23 -3.97 -12.15
CA SER A 94 8.86 -2.69 -12.56
C SER A 94 7.91 -1.56 -13.00
N ARG A 95 6.59 -1.68 -12.80
CA ARG A 95 5.61 -0.68 -13.26
C ARG A 95 5.32 0.40 -12.22
N ASN A 96 5.31 1.67 -12.66
CA ASN A 96 4.91 2.81 -11.83
C ASN A 96 3.37 2.88 -11.65
N ALA A 97 2.84 1.99 -10.81
CA ALA A 97 1.43 1.98 -10.46
C ALA A 97 1.04 3.14 -9.51
N PHE A 98 2.01 3.82 -8.88
CA PHE A 98 1.77 5.04 -8.11
C PHE A 98 1.32 6.19 -9.02
N ALA A 99 2.02 6.42 -10.13
CA ALA A 99 1.65 7.41 -11.13
C ALA A 99 0.28 7.14 -11.75
N GLN A 100 -0.14 5.88 -11.87
CA GLN A 100 -1.49 5.56 -12.31
C GLN A 100 -2.56 6.01 -11.31
N LEU A 101 -2.22 6.09 -10.02
CA LEU A 101 -3.11 6.59 -8.96
C LEU A 101 -3.05 8.11 -8.77
N LEU A 102 -2.07 8.81 -9.35
CA LEU A 102 -1.88 10.26 -9.21
C LEU A 102 -2.93 11.14 -9.91
N PRO A 103 -3.32 10.91 -11.18
CA PRO A 103 -4.35 11.69 -11.86
C PRO A 103 -5.68 11.68 -11.13
N TYR A 104 -5.89 10.66 -10.31
CA TYR A 104 -7.11 10.45 -9.58
C TYR A 104 -7.21 11.37 -8.34
N ARG A 105 -6.12 12.02 -7.90
CA ARG A 105 -6.05 12.99 -6.76
C ARG A 105 -7.07 14.13 -6.81
N ILE A 106 -7.61 14.44 -7.99
CA ILE A 106 -8.48 15.60 -8.22
C ILE A 106 -9.97 15.20 -8.23
N CYS A 107 -10.29 13.90 -8.21
CA CYS A 107 -11.67 13.44 -8.36
C CYS A 107 -12.13 12.59 -7.17
N THR A 108 -13.29 12.94 -6.61
CA THR A 108 -14.01 12.12 -5.61
C THR A 108 -14.67 10.89 -6.23
N ALA A 109 -14.61 10.73 -7.55
CA ALA A 109 -15.14 9.61 -8.29
C ALA A 109 -14.25 9.33 -9.51
N LEU A 110 -13.91 8.06 -9.73
CA LEU A 110 -13.31 7.64 -10.99
C LEU A 110 -14.41 7.32 -11.99
N PRO A 111 -14.28 7.78 -13.24
CA PRO A 111 -15.15 7.28 -14.28
C PRO A 111 -14.85 5.78 -14.44
N MET A 112 -15.86 4.97 -14.12
CA MET A 112 -15.81 3.54 -14.38
C MET A 112 -15.62 3.34 -15.88
N PRO A 113 -14.61 2.56 -16.34
CA PRO A 113 -14.41 2.35 -17.76
C PRO A 113 -15.64 1.70 -18.39
N GLU A 114 -15.96 2.11 -19.62
CA GLU A 114 -17.12 1.59 -20.34
C GLU A 114 -17.05 0.06 -20.44
N GLY A 115 -18.17 -0.62 -20.12
CA GLY A 115 -18.24 -2.09 -20.11
C GLY A 115 -17.67 -2.78 -18.87
N THR A 116 -17.17 -2.05 -17.88
CA THR A 116 -16.69 -2.62 -16.60
C THR A 116 -17.84 -2.71 -15.60
N THR A 117 -17.95 -3.81 -14.84
CA THR A 117 -18.90 -3.87 -13.72
C THR A 117 -18.36 -3.12 -12.51
N ILE A 118 -19.24 -2.64 -11.62
CA ILE A 118 -18.83 -1.97 -10.38
C ILE A 118 -17.89 -2.86 -9.55
N ARG A 119 -18.21 -4.16 -9.48
CA ARG A 119 -17.39 -5.16 -8.77
C ARG A 119 -16.00 -5.28 -9.37
N ASP A 120 -15.91 -5.37 -10.71
CA ASP A 120 -14.62 -5.47 -11.40
C ASP A 120 -13.80 -4.20 -11.21
N PHE A 121 -14.46 -3.03 -11.17
CA PHE A 121 -13.79 -1.76 -10.89
C PHE A 121 -13.16 -1.73 -9.49
N HIS A 122 -13.89 -2.17 -8.45
CA HIS A 122 -13.34 -2.31 -7.10
C HIS A 122 -12.16 -3.31 -7.06
N ALA A 123 -12.32 -4.47 -7.71
CA ALA A 123 -11.31 -5.52 -7.74
C ALA A 123 -10.02 -5.09 -8.46
N GLU A 124 -10.15 -4.42 -9.62
CA GLU A 124 -9.01 -3.91 -10.38
C GLU A 124 -8.29 -2.77 -9.64
N THR A 125 -9.05 -1.91 -8.94
CA THR A 125 -8.46 -0.86 -8.10
C THR A 125 -7.66 -1.45 -6.95
N LEU A 126 -8.22 -2.45 -6.26
CA LEU A 126 -7.51 -3.19 -5.21
C LEU A 126 -6.23 -3.83 -5.74
N LYS A 127 -6.30 -4.51 -6.90
CA LYS A 127 -5.15 -5.17 -7.53
C LYS A 127 -4.01 -4.20 -7.82
N LYS A 128 -4.32 -2.98 -8.31
CA LYS A 128 -3.32 -1.94 -8.53
C LYS A 128 -2.70 -1.46 -7.22
N LEU A 129 -3.51 -1.23 -6.18
CA LEU A 129 -2.98 -0.87 -4.86
C LEU A 129 -2.07 -1.97 -4.32
N GLU A 130 -2.47 -3.23 -4.41
CA GLU A 130 -1.68 -4.36 -3.94
C GLU A 130 -0.32 -4.44 -4.63
N GLN A 131 -0.27 -4.23 -5.95
CA GLN A 131 1.01 -4.17 -6.69
C GLN A 131 1.92 -3.07 -6.16
N VAL A 132 1.38 -1.86 -5.94
CA VAL A 132 2.11 -0.73 -5.35
C VAL A 132 2.60 -1.07 -3.94
N ALA A 133 1.73 -1.65 -3.11
CA ALA A 133 2.03 -1.97 -1.74
C ALA A 133 3.13 -3.03 -1.64
N ILE A 134 3.03 -4.14 -2.37
CA ILE A 134 4.06 -5.19 -2.43
C ILE A 134 5.39 -4.59 -2.86
N ALA A 135 5.38 -3.70 -3.85
CA ALA A 135 6.61 -3.12 -4.35
C ALA A 135 7.29 -2.18 -3.34
N HIS A 136 6.52 -1.33 -2.66
CA HIS A 136 7.02 -0.52 -1.56
C HIS A 136 7.51 -1.38 -0.38
N GLU A 137 6.75 -2.39 0.01
CA GLU A 137 7.07 -3.25 1.13
C GLU A 137 8.33 -4.08 0.86
N SER A 138 8.52 -4.59 -0.36
CA SER A 138 9.75 -5.26 -0.80
C SER A 138 10.96 -4.35 -0.66
N ALA A 139 10.87 -3.12 -1.18
CA ALA A 139 11.96 -2.15 -1.05
C ALA A 139 12.22 -1.75 0.41
N ILE A 140 11.18 -1.65 1.26
CA ILE A 140 11.33 -1.41 2.69
C ILE A 140 12.07 -2.58 3.36
N VAL A 141 11.68 -3.83 3.07
CA VAL A 141 12.33 -5.04 3.62
C VAL A 141 13.81 -5.06 3.29
N GLN A 142 14.20 -4.72 2.05
CA GLN A 142 15.61 -4.62 1.65
C GLN A 142 16.38 -3.55 2.44
N LEU A 143 15.73 -2.47 2.85
CA LEU A 143 16.36 -1.36 3.59
C LEU A 143 16.47 -1.62 5.10
N ILE A 144 15.43 -2.20 5.73
CA ILE A 144 15.37 -2.35 7.20
C ILE A 144 15.60 -3.79 7.68
N GLY A 145 15.62 -4.75 6.76
CA GLY A 145 15.75 -6.19 7.02
C GLY A 145 14.42 -6.86 7.39
N ILE A 146 14.29 -8.13 7.00
CA ILE A 146 13.08 -8.95 7.22
C ILE A 146 12.74 -9.13 8.71
N GLU A 147 13.73 -9.24 9.59
CA GLU A 147 13.53 -9.38 11.03
C GLU A 147 12.87 -8.13 11.63
N THR A 148 13.32 -6.94 11.23
CA THR A 148 12.70 -5.67 11.64
C THR A 148 11.27 -5.56 11.10
N PHE A 149 11.08 -5.94 9.84
CA PHE A 149 9.75 -5.91 9.20
C PHE A 149 8.78 -6.88 9.87
N SER A 150 9.24 -8.07 10.27
CA SER A 150 8.46 -9.05 11.04
C SER A 150 7.93 -8.45 12.34
N VAL A 151 8.78 -7.74 13.09
CA VAL A 151 8.37 -7.06 14.33
C VAL A 151 7.35 -5.95 14.07
N ILE A 152 7.43 -5.27 12.93
CA ILE A 152 6.39 -4.31 12.51
C ILE A 152 5.07 -5.03 12.26
N VAL A 153 5.08 -6.13 11.49
CA VAL A 153 3.89 -6.93 11.19
C VAL A 153 3.27 -7.48 12.48
N GLU A 154 4.05 -8.01 13.41
CA GLU A 154 3.56 -8.54 14.69
C GLU A 154 2.84 -7.51 15.56
N ARG A 155 3.15 -6.22 15.40
CA ARG A 155 2.56 -5.11 16.17
C ARG A 155 1.25 -4.59 15.57
N VAL A 156 0.83 -5.04 14.39
CA VAL A 156 -0.44 -4.63 13.79
C VAL A 156 -1.62 -5.44 14.32
N PRO A 157 -2.86 -4.90 14.25
CA PRO A 157 -4.05 -5.63 14.64
C PRO A 157 -4.18 -7.00 13.97
N GLU A 158 -4.69 -7.98 14.72
CA GLU A 158 -4.83 -9.37 14.27
C GLU A 158 -5.64 -9.50 12.99
N TYR A 159 -6.69 -8.70 12.80
CA TYR A 159 -7.53 -8.78 11.60
C TYR A 159 -6.75 -8.47 10.31
N LEU A 160 -5.74 -7.59 10.34
CA LEU A 160 -4.90 -7.32 9.18
C LEU A 160 -3.96 -8.50 8.89
N ARG A 161 -3.38 -9.08 9.95
CA ARG A 161 -2.52 -10.26 9.88
C ARG A 161 -3.24 -11.45 9.27
N ALA A 162 -4.42 -11.76 9.80
CA ALA A 162 -5.24 -12.87 9.36
C ALA A 162 -5.84 -12.68 7.95
N ALA A 163 -6.08 -11.43 7.52
CA ALA A 163 -6.73 -11.15 6.25
C ALA A 163 -5.82 -11.30 5.03
N PHE A 164 -4.62 -10.73 5.06
CA PHE A 164 -3.70 -10.77 3.90
C PHE A 164 -2.22 -10.62 4.26
N LEU A 165 -1.88 -10.01 5.40
CA LEU A 165 -0.48 -9.72 5.72
C LEU A 165 0.35 -10.98 6.01
N ALA A 166 -0.25 -12.08 6.50
CA ALA A 166 0.48 -13.33 6.67
C ALA A 166 0.98 -13.89 5.33
N GLU A 167 0.12 -13.92 4.31
CA GLU A 167 0.49 -14.34 2.96
C GLU A 167 1.48 -13.36 2.33
N ARG A 168 1.23 -12.04 2.47
CA ARG A 168 2.14 -11.01 1.98
C ARG A 168 3.52 -11.10 2.62
N PHE A 169 3.60 -11.34 3.92
CA PHE A 169 4.88 -11.49 4.61
C PHE A 169 5.66 -12.70 4.05
N ASN A 170 5.01 -13.84 3.84
CA ASN A 170 5.66 -15.01 3.23
C ASN A 170 6.19 -14.71 1.82
N LEU A 171 5.44 -13.94 1.01
CA LEU A 171 5.91 -13.48 -0.29
C LEU A 171 7.18 -12.63 -0.15
N LEU A 172 7.18 -11.67 0.77
CA LEU A 172 8.30 -10.75 0.98
C LEU A 172 9.55 -11.42 1.59
N GLN A 173 9.42 -12.59 2.21
CA GLN A 173 10.56 -13.40 2.67
C GLN A 173 11.28 -14.12 1.51
N SER A 174 10.64 -14.21 0.35
CA SER A 174 11.17 -14.87 -0.84
C SER A 174 11.76 -13.91 -1.88
N CYS A 175 11.44 -12.62 -1.76
CA CYS A 175 12.27 -11.54 -2.28
C CYS A 175 13.40 -11.28 -1.23
#